data_AF-A0A7H1RIJ1-F1
#
_entry.id   AF-A0A7H1RIJ1-F1
#
_cell.length_a   1.000
_cell.length_b   1.000
_cell.length_c   1.000
_cell.angle_alpha   90.00
_cell.angle_beta   90.00
_cell.angle_gamma   90.00
#
_symmetry.space_group_name_H-M   'P 1'
#
loop_
_entity.id
_entity.type
_entity.pdbx_description
1 polymer ?
#
loop_
_entity_poly.entity_id
_entity_poly.type
_entity_poly.pdbx_seq_one_letter_code
_entity_poly.pdbx_strand_id
1 'polypeptide(L)' 'MAVKRVKSRLEFILQITDYFKGHWEDPEWGRRPSNQVLIALAVRELAQGIQDSAAQKQITEIADRTIAKNAAAVR' A
#
# COMPACT_ATOMS: atom_id res chain seq x y z
N MET A 1 -9.55 9.44 5.94
CA MET A 1 -9.31 10.20 4.69
C MET A 1 -10.19 9.58 3.61
N ALA A 2 -10.85 10.37 2.77
CA ALA A 2 -11.59 9.80 1.63
C ALA A 2 -10.60 9.26 0.60
N VAL A 3 -10.79 8.03 0.11
CA VAL A 3 -9.95 7.44 -0.94
C VAL A 3 -10.16 8.26 -2.22
N LYS A 4 -9.12 8.98 -2.65
CA LYS A 4 -9.15 9.79 -3.87
C LYS A 4 -9.17 8.88 -5.08
N ARG A 5 -9.94 9.25 -6.12
CA ARG A 5 -9.89 8.55 -7.40
C ARG A 5 -8.54 8.80 -8.08
N VAL A 6 -7.95 7.74 -8.61
CA VAL A 6 -6.61 7.74 -9.17
C VAL A 6 -6.68 7.37 -10.65
N LYS A 7 -6.15 8.24 -11.50
CA LYS A 7 -6.21 8.11 -12.97
C LYS A 7 -4.87 7.66 -13.57
N SER A 8 -3.80 7.71 -12.79
CA SER A 8 -2.47 7.31 -13.24
C SER A 8 -1.66 6.63 -12.15
N ARG A 9 -0.63 5.88 -12.56
CA ARG A 9 0.34 5.26 -11.64
C ARG A 9 1.08 6.30 -10.79
N LEU A 10 1.41 7.46 -11.36
CA LEU A 10 2.10 8.54 -10.64
C LEU A 10 1.22 9.08 -9.50
N GLU A 11 -0.04 9.37 -9.78
CA GLU A 11 -0.99 9.82 -8.75
C GLU A 11 -1.13 8.79 -7.62
N PHE A 12 -1.10 7.50 -7.95
CA PHE A 12 -1.18 6.43 -6.96
C PHE A 12 0.04 6.40 -6.04
N ILE A 13 1.24 6.52 -6.62
CA ILE A 13 2.50 6.58 -5.86
C ILE A 13 2.51 7.83 -4.96
N LEU A 14 2.13 8.99 -5.48
CA LEU A 14 2.06 10.22 -4.68
C LEU A 14 1.09 10.07 -3.51
N GLN A 15 -0.07 9.45 -3.73
CA GLN A 15 -1.05 9.23 -2.67
C GLN A 15 -0.54 8.29 -1.57
N ILE A 16 0.27 7.27 -1.91
CA ILE A 16 0.94 6.42 -0.92
C ILE A 16 1.99 7.23 -0.15
N THR A 17 2.83 8.00 -0.86
CA THR A 17 3.86 8.83 -0.23
C THR A 17 3.26 9.85 0.73
N ASP A 18 2.17 10.52 0.34
CA ASP A 18 1.41 11.45 1.19
C ASP A 18 0.82 10.75 2.41
N TYR A 19 0.25 9.56 2.24
CA TYR A 19 -0.34 8.77 3.33
C TYR A 19 0.68 8.48 4.44
N PHE A 20 1.91 8.12 4.04
CA PHE A 20 2.99 7.81 4.97
C PHE A 20 3.89 9.00 5.30
N LYS A 21 3.61 10.20 4.79
CA LYS A 21 4.48 11.39 4.92
C LYS A 21 5.95 11.12 4.53
N GLY A 22 6.16 10.26 3.53
CA GLY A 22 7.50 9.83 3.09
C GLY A 22 8.20 8.79 3.98
N HIS A 23 7.64 8.38 5.12
CA HIS A 23 8.33 7.44 6.03
C HIS A 23 8.46 6.02 5.50
N TRP A 24 7.66 5.61 4.51
CA TRP A 24 7.70 4.24 3.97
C TRP A 24 9.02 3.89 3.26
N GLU A 25 9.79 4.89 2.85
CA GLU A 25 11.10 4.74 2.20
C GLU A 25 12.25 4.60 3.21
N ASP A 26 12.01 4.91 4.48
CA ASP A 26 12.99 4.83 5.57
C ASP A 26 13.42 3.36 5.79
N PRO A 27 14.72 3.01 5.68
CA PRO A 27 15.17 1.64 5.91
C PRO A 27 15.00 1.15 7.35
N GLU A 28 15.08 2.03 8.35
CA GLU A 28 14.96 1.72 9.77
C GLU A 28 13.51 1.53 10.22
N TRP A 29 12.57 2.18 9.53
CA TRP A 29 11.13 2.03 9.77
C TRP A 29 10.46 1.14 8.72
N GLY A 30 10.46 1.54 7.46
CA GLY A 30 9.70 0.92 6.37
C GLY A 30 9.97 -0.57 6.20
N ARG A 31 11.20 -1.06 6.39
CA ARG A 31 11.55 -2.47 6.16
C ARG A 31 11.14 -3.44 7.26
N ARG A 32 10.68 -2.96 8.42
CA ARG A 32 10.25 -3.84 9.52
C ARG A 32 9.00 -4.64 9.08
N PRO A 33 8.90 -5.93 9.42
CA PRO A 33 7.74 -6.75 9.02
C PRO A 33 6.39 -6.15 9.42
N SER A 34 6.28 -5.59 10.63
CA SER A 34 5.07 -4.92 11.12
C SER A 34 4.70 -3.70 10.27
N ASN A 35 5.69 -2.91 9.88
CA ASN A 35 5.49 -1.71 9.06
C ASN A 35 5.15 -2.07 7.61
N GLN A 36 5.73 -3.15 7.07
CA GLN A 36 5.34 -3.69 5.77
C GLN A 36 3.89 -4.17 5.75
N VAL A 37 3.37 -4.71 6.86
CA VAL A 37 1.94 -5.03 7.00
C VAL A 37 1.09 -3.75 6.97
N LEU A 38 1.46 -2.71 7.73
CA LEU A 38 0.76 -1.43 7.74
C LEU A 38 0.76 -0.76 6.36
N ILE A 39 1.90 -0.78 5.66
CA ILE A 39 2.04 -0.26 4.29
C ILE A 39 1.12 -1.03 3.34
N ALA A 40 1.14 -2.35 3.38
CA ALA A 40 0.31 -3.16 2.50
C ALA A 40 -1.20 -2.96 2.77
N LEU A 41 -1.61 -2.80 4.03
CA LEU A 41 -3.00 -2.48 4.38
C LEU A 41 -3.45 -1.13 3.81
N ALA A 42 -2.61 -0.09 3.93
CA ALA A 42 -2.91 1.20 3.34
C ALA A 42 -2.97 1.14 1.82
N VAL A 43 -2.01 0.45 1.18
CA VAL A 43 -2.00 0.26 -0.29
C VAL A 43 -3.28 -0.43 -0.76
N ARG A 44 -3.75 -1.45 -0.03
CA ARG A 44 -5.00 -2.16 -0.30
C ARG A 44 -6.23 -1.24 -0.22
N GLU A 45 -6.28 -0.37 0.79
CA GLU A 45 -7.35 0.61 0.94
C GLU A 45 -7.32 1.65 -0.20
N LEU A 46 -6.14 2.19 -0.50
CA LEU A 46 -5.94 3.18 -1.57
C LEU A 46 -6.25 2.62 -2.96
N ALA A 47 -6.01 1.32 -3.18
CA ALA A 47 -6.31 0.65 -4.44
C ALA A 47 -7.80 0.72 -4.82
N GLN A 48 -8.70 0.88 -3.84
CA GLN A 48 -10.14 1.08 -4.10
C GLN A 48 -10.44 2.35 -4.91
N GLY A 49 -9.52 3.32 -4.94
CA GLY A 49 -9.63 4.54 -5.73
C GLY A 49 -9.22 4.39 -7.19
N ILE A 50 -8.61 3.26 -7.57
CA ILE A 50 -8.11 3.04 -8.93
C ILE A 50 -9.29 2.73 -9.85
N GLN A 51 -9.40 3.46 -10.97
CA GLN A 51 -10.50 3.28 -11.91
C GLN A 51 -10.33 2.04 -12.81
N ASP A 52 -9.09 1.63 -13.07
CA ASP A 52 -8.76 0.44 -13.82
C ASP A 52 -8.96 -0.81 -12.94
N SER A 53 -9.95 -1.63 -13.27
CA SER A 53 -10.31 -2.82 -12.49
C SER A 53 -9.23 -3.91 -12.51
N ALA A 54 -8.45 -4.02 -13.60
CA ALA A 54 -7.36 -4.99 -13.69
C ALA A 54 -6.20 -4.55 -12.78
N ALA A 55 -5.83 -3.28 -12.83
CA ALA A 55 -4.80 -2.71 -11.96
C ALA A 55 -5.21 -2.76 -10.48
N GLN A 56 -6.46 -2.39 -10.17
CA GLN A 56 -7.02 -2.48 -8.81
C GLN A 56 -6.90 -3.90 -8.26
N LYS A 57 -7.34 -4.89 -9.03
CA LYS A 57 -7.29 -6.30 -8.62
C LYS A 57 -5.85 -6.76 -8.38
N GLN A 58 -4.95 -6.46 -9.31
CA GLN A 58 -3.54 -6.85 -9.20
C GLN A 58 -2.87 -6.25 -7.95
N ILE A 59 -3.10 -4.96 -7.68
CA ILE A 59 -2.54 -4.28 -6.50
C ILE A 59 -3.12 -4.86 -5.21
N THR A 60 -4.43 -5.14 -5.18
CA THR A 60 -5.09 -5.76 -4.03
C THR A 60 -4.51 -7.15 -3.73
N GLU A 61 -4.32 -7.99 -4.76
CA GLU A 61 -3.74 -9.33 -4.59
C GLU A 61 -2.29 -9.29 -4.08
N ILE A 62 -1.48 -8.36 -4.60
CA ILE A 62 -0.09 -8.18 -4.13
C ILE A 62 -0.06 -7.71 -2.66
N ALA A 63 -0.96 -6.79 -2.30
CA ALA A 63 -1.08 -6.31 -0.92
C ALA A 63 -1.47 -7.45 0.04
N ASP A 64 -2.49 -8.25 -0.32
CA ASP A 64 -2.93 -9.40 0.48
C ASP A 64 -1.80 -10.43 0.68
N ARG A 65 -1.03 -10.73 -0.36
CA ARG A 65 0.15 -11.62 -0.25
C ARG A 65 1.22 -11.04 0.67
N THR A 66 1.43 -9.73 0.62
CA THR A 66 2.43 -9.04 1.46
C THR A 66 2.02 -9.05 2.93
N ILE A 67 0.74 -8.82 3.21
CA ILE A 67 0.17 -8.93 4.56
C ILE A 67 0.35 -10.36 5.08
N ALA A 68 -0.07 -11.37 4.33
CA ALA A 68 0.04 -12.76 4.76
C ALA A 68 1.49 -13.19 5.05
N LYS A 69 2.42 -12.80 4.16
CA LYS A 69 3.86 -13.10 4.32
C LYS A 69 4.44 -12.45 5.58
N ASN A 70 4.18 -11.17 5.80
CA ASN A 70 4.81 -10.43 6.88
C ASN A 70 4.10 -10.60 8.23
N ALA A 71 2.79 -10.82 8.26
CA ALA A 71 2.05 -11.11 9.49
C ALA A 71 2.55 -12.39 10.17
N ALA A 72 2.97 -13.40 9.39
CA ALA A 72 3.61 -14.60 9.92
C ALA A 72 4.95 -14.32 10.63
N ALA A 73 5.65 -13.25 10.24
CA ALA A 73 6.95 -12.84 10.78
C ALA A 73 6.87 -11.81 11.92
N VAL A 74 5.67 -11.34 12.26
CA VAL A 74 5.41 -10.37 13.37
C VAL A 74 5.07 -11.09 14.69
N ARG A 75 5.17 -12.44 14.73
CA ARG A 75 4.96 -13.24 15.94
C ARG A 75 6.06 -13.06 16.98
#